data_AF-A0A193KWT5-F1
#
_entry.id   AF-A0A193KWT5-F1
#
_cell.length_a   1.000
_cell.length_b   1.000
_cell.length_c   1.000
_cell.angle_alpha   90.00
_cell.angle_beta   90.00
_cell.angle_gamma   90.00
#
_symmetry.space_group_name_H-M   'P 1'
#
loop_
_entity.id
_entity.type
_entity.pdbx_description
1 polymer ?
#
loop_
_entity_poly.entity_id
_entity_poly.type
_entity_poly.pdbx_seq_one_letter_code
_entity_poly.pdbx_strand_id
1 'polypeptide(L)'
;MGEVKVIGSSKSLFCARVEWALKLKGVEYEYLEEDLLNKSPLLLKHNPVHKKVPVLVHDDKPIAESLFILEYIDERWKNYPLLPEDPYERAMARFWAKFADEKCVMGAFAAFRKEGEEREKAIESALESFTFVEKQIQGKKFFSGDDNIGYLDLVMGWIPLWLNAMEEAGGMKLMDAQKFPSLHEWTQNFVEIPLIKECLPPRDALVNYFNLSLSYIRSMAAAKQ
;
A
#
# COMPACT_ATOMS: atom_id res chain seq x y z
N MET A 1 -5.00 9.90 25.99
CA MET A 1 -4.56 9.80 24.58
C MET A 1 -5.44 10.73 23.78
N GLY A 2 -4.86 11.41 22.79
CA GLY A 2 -5.61 12.32 21.93
C GLY A 2 -6.62 11.58 21.06
N GLU A 3 -7.58 12.31 20.50
CA GLU A 3 -8.54 11.74 19.55
C GLU A 3 -7.83 11.44 18.23
N VAL A 4 -7.94 10.20 17.73
CA VAL A 4 -7.32 9.76 16.48
C VAL A 4 -8.40 9.41 15.46
N LYS A 5 -8.34 10.03 14.28
CA LYS A 5 -9.24 9.76 13.16
C LYS A 5 -8.43 9.44 11.90
N VAL A 6 -8.93 8.53 11.09
CA VAL A 6 -8.37 8.22 9.77
C VAL A 6 -9.42 8.52 8.72
N ILE A 7 -9.16 9.53 7.89
CA ILE A 7 -9.95 9.77 6.67
C ILE A 7 -9.35 8.89 5.59
N GLY A 8 -10.09 7.84 5.20
CA GLY A 8 -9.54 6.73 4.43
C GLY A 8 -10.58 6.07 3.54
N SER A 9 -10.13 5.13 2.71
CA SER A 9 -11.04 4.23 2.01
C SER A 9 -10.50 2.83 2.08
N SER A 10 -11.38 1.88 2.41
CA SER A 10 -11.14 0.43 2.39
C SER A 10 -10.54 -0.09 1.06
N LYS A 11 -10.74 0.62 -0.05
CA LYS A 11 -10.21 0.26 -1.38
C LYS A 11 -8.75 0.69 -1.57
N SER A 12 -8.22 1.57 -0.71
CA SER A 12 -6.90 2.18 -0.87
C SER A 12 -5.81 1.39 -0.14
N LEU A 13 -4.84 0.88 -0.89
CA LEU A 13 -3.65 0.23 -0.33
C LEU A 13 -2.87 1.14 0.63
N PHE A 14 -2.89 2.46 0.39
CA PHE A 14 -2.20 3.43 1.23
C PHE A 14 -2.88 3.59 2.60
N CYS A 15 -4.22 3.44 2.65
CA CYS A 15 -4.98 3.50 3.90
C CYS A 15 -4.75 2.24 4.74
N ALA A 16 -4.69 1.07 4.10
CA ALA A 16 -4.43 -0.20 4.78
C ALA A 16 -3.14 -0.16 5.61
N ARG A 17 -2.07 0.48 5.10
CA ARG A 17 -0.81 0.72 5.85
C ARG A 17 -1.05 1.37 7.21
N VAL A 18 -1.85 2.44 7.22
CA VAL A 18 -2.14 3.24 8.41
C VAL A 18 -2.97 2.44 9.41
N GLU A 19 -3.98 1.72 8.92
CA GLU A 19 -4.82 0.85 9.76
C GLU A 19 -4.01 -0.27 10.42
N TRP A 20 -3.16 -0.97 9.65
CA TRP A 20 -2.28 -2.00 10.19
C TRP A 20 -1.33 -1.43 11.25
N ALA A 21 -0.73 -0.27 11.01
CA ALA A 21 0.16 0.37 11.97
C ALA A 21 -0.55 0.74 13.27
N LEU A 22 -1.72 1.38 13.21
CA LEU A 22 -2.50 1.74 14.39
C LEU A 22 -2.90 0.51 15.20
N LYS A 23 -3.35 -0.56 14.52
CA LYS A 23 -3.74 -1.81 15.18
C LYS A 23 -2.56 -2.54 15.82
N LEU A 24 -1.40 -2.62 15.15
CA LEU A 24 -0.18 -3.19 15.73
C LEU A 24 0.26 -2.42 16.99
N LYS A 25 0.03 -1.11 17.01
CA LYS A 25 0.31 -0.25 18.16
C LYS A 25 -0.79 -0.27 19.23
N GLY A 26 -1.92 -0.96 19.00
CA GLY A 26 -3.07 -0.96 19.91
C GLY A 26 -3.68 0.44 20.10
N VAL A 27 -3.65 1.28 19.07
CA VAL A 27 -4.21 2.64 19.10
C VAL A 27 -5.65 2.58 18.61
N GLU A 28 -6.58 3.02 19.46
CA GLU A 28 -7.97 3.23 19.09
C GLU A 28 -8.10 4.44 18.14
N TYR A 29 -8.93 4.30 17.11
CA TYR A 29 -9.17 5.34 16.11
C TYR A 29 -10.59 5.27 15.55
N GLU A 30 -11.12 6.41 15.12
CA GLU A 30 -12.32 6.47 14.28
C GLU A 30 -11.92 6.41 12.80
N TYR A 31 -12.52 5.49 12.03
CA TYR A 31 -12.32 5.44 10.59
C TYR A 31 -13.46 6.14 9.85
N LEU A 32 -13.12 7.19 9.11
CA LEU A 32 -14.04 7.98 8.31
C LEU A 32 -13.91 7.55 6.85
N GLU A 33 -14.80 6.65 6.41
CA GLU A 33 -14.81 6.15 5.03
C GLU A 33 -15.11 7.30 4.04
N GLU A 34 -14.27 7.40 3.03
CA GLU A 34 -14.24 8.46 2.03
C GLU A 34 -14.57 7.89 0.65
N ASP A 35 -15.47 8.56 -0.08
CA ASP A 35 -15.70 8.27 -1.49
C ASP A 35 -14.61 8.91 -2.36
N LEU A 36 -13.77 8.08 -2.98
CA LEU A 36 -12.66 8.53 -3.82
C LEU A 36 -13.10 9.18 -5.14
N LEU A 37 -14.33 8.92 -5.59
CA LEU A 37 -14.92 9.56 -6.78
C LEU A 37 -15.56 10.91 -6.45
N ASN A 38 -16.10 11.04 -5.22
CA ASN A 38 -16.76 12.24 -4.73
C ASN A 38 -16.19 12.69 -3.38
N LYS A 39 -15.04 13.37 -3.44
CA LYS A 39 -14.27 13.76 -2.25
C LYS A 39 -15.01 14.74 -1.36
N SER A 40 -15.07 14.42 -0.07
CA SER A 40 -15.77 15.18 0.96
C SER A 40 -15.09 16.53 1.26
N PRO A 41 -15.87 17.54 1.71
CA PRO A 41 -15.28 18.78 2.23
C PRO A 41 -14.32 18.54 3.40
N LEU A 42 -14.53 17.46 4.17
CA LEU A 42 -13.66 17.08 5.28
C LEU A 42 -12.26 16.72 4.79
N LEU A 43 -12.15 15.86 3.76
CA LEU A 43 -10.87 15.52 3.15
C LEU A 43 -10.19 16.76 2.56
N LEU A 44 -10.96 17.57 1.80
CA LEU A 44 -10.42 18.76 1.13
C LEU A 44 -9.92 19.81 2.13
N LYS A 45 -10.53 19.90 3.32
CA LYS A 45 -10.05 20.75 4.42
C LYS A 45 -8.73 20.24 5.01
N HIS A 46 -8.61 18.93 5.26
CA HIS A 46 -7.47 18.37 5.98
C HIS A 46 -6.27 18.03 5.08
N ASN A 47 -6.47 17.86 3.77
CA ASN A 47 -5.40 17.71 2.79
C ASN A 47 -5.68 18.57 1.54
N PRO A 48 -5.58 19.91 1.64
CA PRO A 48 -5.90 20.80 0.53
C PRO A 48 -4.89 20.72 -0.63
N VAL A 49 -3.65 20.30 -0.35
CA VAL A 49 -2.56 20.21 -1.33
C VAL A 49 -2.77 19.04 -2.29
N HIS A 50 -2.90 17.82 -1.76
CA HIS A 50 -2.99 16.62 -2.60
C HIS A 50 -4.41 16.10 -2.75
N LYS A 51 -5.32 16.42 -1.82
CA LYS A 51 -6.72 15.99 -1.84
C LYS A 51 -6.82 14.46 -1.94
N LYS A 52 -5.95 13.75 -1.23
CA LYS A 52 -5.81 12.28 -1.26
C LYS A 52 -5.92 11.70 0.15
N VAL A 53 -6.40 10.47 0.21
CA VAL A 53 -6.34 9.61 1.39
C VAL A 53 -5.04 8.76 1.36
N PRO A 54 -4.55 8.26 2.50
CA PRO A 54 -5.06 8.50 3.87
C PRO A 54 -4.71 9.90 4.38
N VAL A 55 -5.52 10.38 5.33
CA VAL A 55 -5.18 11.49 6.22
C VAL A 55 -5.42 11.04 7.66
N LEU A 56 -4.37 11.05 8.48
CA LEU A 56 -4.48 10.86 9.92
C LEU A 56 -4.74 12.21 10.58
N VAL A 57 -5.76 12.32 11.41
CA VAL A 57 -6.03 13.51 12.23
C VAL A 57 -5.84 13.11 13.69
N HIS A 58 -4.88 13.72 14.37
CA HIS A 58 -4.62 13.47 15.78
C HIS A 58 -4.67 14.80 16.53
N ASP A 59 -5.63 14.95 17.45
CA ASP A 59 -5.92 16.22 18.14
C ASP A 59 -6.08 17.41 17.17
N ASP A 60 -6.97 17.25 16.19
CA ASP A 60 -7.26 18.21 15.10
C ASP A 60 -6.07 18.60 14.21
N LYS A 61 -4.95 17.87 14.30
CA LYS A 61 -3.77 18.10 13.46
C LYS A 61 -3.69 17.06 12.35
N PRO A 62 -3.94 17.43 11.08
CA PRO A 62 -3.89 16.50 9.98
C PRO A 62 -2.46 16.19 9.55
N ILE A 63 -2.22 14.94 9.18
CA ILE A 63 -0.99 14.42 8.60
C ILE A 63 -1.39 13.63 7.35
N ALA A 64 -0.82 14.01 6.22
CA ALA A 64 -1.04 13.35 4.93
C ALA A 64 0.22 12.57 4.51
N GLU A 65 0.08 11.75 3.47
CA GLU A 65 1.09 10.81 2.94
C GLU A 65 1.33 9.59 3.86
N SER A 66 0.97 8.40 3.35
CA SER A 66 0.99 7.17 4.17
C SER A 66 2.34 6.88 4.83
N LEU A 67 3.46 7.13 4.13
CA LEU A 67 4.80 6.92 4.69
C LEU A 67 5.08 7.85 5.87
N PHE A 68 4.71 9.14 5.78
CA PHE A 68 4.89 10.09 6.88
C PHE A 68 3.93 9.81 8.04
N ILE A 69 2.72 9.35 7.73
CA ILE A 69 1.77 8.89 8.77
C ILE A 69 2.34 7.68 9.52
N LEU A 70 2.95 6.71 8.83
CA LEU A 70 3.60 5.56 9.46
C LEU A 70 4.74 6.00 10.39
N GLU A 71 5.61 6.91 9.93
CA GLU A 71 6.70 7.45 10.77
C GLU A 71 6.14 8.18 11.99
N TYR A 72 5.11 9.00 11.81
CA TYR A 72 4.45 9.69 12.93
C TYR A 72 3.88 8.70 13.96
N ILE A 73 3.19 7.65 13.50
CA ILE A 73 2.66 6.61 14.37
C ILE A 73 3.79 5.92 15.15
N ASP A 74 4.91 5.63 14.47
CA ASP A 74 6.07 5.02 15.11
C ASP A 74 6.77 5.92 16.13
N GLU A 75 6.79 7.23 15.85
CA GLU A 75 7.33 8.24 16.75
C GLU A 75 6.44 8.49 17.96
N ARG A 76 5.12 8.45 17.78
CA ARG A 76 4.15 8.80 18.82
C ARG A 76 3.88 7.66 19.82
N TRP A 77 3.78 6.42 19.35
CA TRP A 77 3.44 5.26 20.18
C TRP A 77 4.60 4.24 20.16
N LYS A 78 5.29 4.04 21.29
CA LYS A 78 6.59 3.31 21.34
C LYS A 78 6.52 1.82 21.64
N ASN A 79 5.33 1.27 21.86
CA ASN A 79 5.12 -0.12 22.30
C ASN A 79 5.37 -1.21 21.24
N TYR A 80 5.52 -0.84 19.96
CA TYR A 80 5.82 -1.78 18.87
C TYR A 80 6.64 -1.07 17.79
N PRO A 81 7.98 -1.00 17.86
CA PRO A 81 8.78 -0.25 16.88
C PRO A 81 8.54 -0.77 15.44
N LEU A 82 8.18 0.12 14.52
CA LEU A 82 8.02 -0.19 13.10
C LEU A 82 9.34 -0.03 12.35
N LEU A 83 10.14 0.97 12.73
CA LEU A 83 11.45 1.22 12.15
C LEU A 83 12.58 0.71 13.07
N PRO A 84 13.72 0.28 12.49
CA PRO A 84 14.91 -0.04 13.26
C PRO A 84 15.44 1.14 14.10
N GLU A 85 16.07 0.82 15.22
CA GLU A 85 16.75 1.82 16.07
C GLU A 85 18.05 2.33 15.42
N ASP A 86 18.78 1.44 14.74
CA ASP A 86 20.01 1.78 14.05
C ASP A 86 19.75 2.81 12.93
N PRO A 87 20.51 3.93 12.87
CA PRO A 87 20.29 4.96 11.87
C PRO A 87 20.45 4.50 10.42
N TYR A 88 21.38 3.59 10.15
CA TYR A 88 21.63 3.09 8.80
C TYR A 88 20.48 2.17 8.35
N GLU A 89 20.10 1.21 9.19
CA GLU A 89 18.98 0.31 8.91
C GLU A 89 17.67 1.08 8.72
N ARG A 90 17.42 2.11 9.55
CA ARG A 90 16.28 3.02 9.38
C ARG A 90 16.31 3.76 8.05
N ALA A 91 17.48 4.28 7.65
CA ALA A 91 17.63 4.92 6.35
C ALA A 91 17.36 3.95 5.20
N MET A 92 17.81 2.70 5.32
CA MET A 92 17.55 1.66 4.32
C MET A 92 16.07 1.28 4.24
N ALA A 93 15.37 1.17 5.37
CA ALA A 93 13.92 0.93 5.39
C ALA A 93 13.15 2.05 4.65
N ARG A 94 13.52 3.31 4.90
CA ARG A 94 12.94 4.48 4.20
C ARG A 94 13.24 4.46 2.70
N PHE A 95 14.48 4.14 2.32
CA PHE A 95 14.87 4.03 0.92
C PHE A 95 14.00 3.00 0.19
N TRP A 96 13.88 1.80 0.75
CA TRP A 96 13.10 0.72 0.13
C TRP A 96 11.61 1.01 0.12
N ALA A 97 11.07 1.69 1.12
CA ALA A 97 9.67 2.13 1.10
C ALA A 97 9.40 3.16 -0.01
N LYS A 98 10.31 4.13 -0.19
CA LYS A 98 10.23 5.09 -1.30
C LYS A 98 10.34 4.37 -2.65
N PHE A 99 11.28 3.44 -2.79
CA PHE A 99 11.41 2.62 -3.99
C PHE A 99 10.13 1.81 -4.27
N ALA A 100 9.51 1.23 -3.24
CA ALA A 100 8.27 0.49 -3.37
C ALA A 100 7.15 1.37 -3.96
N ASP A 101 6.95 2.57 -3.41
CA ASP A 101 5.92 3.49 -3.91
C ASP A 101 6.22 3.95 -5.34
N GLU A 102 7.45 4.38 -5.62
CA GLU A 102 7.82 4.99 -6.90
C GLU A 102 8.00 4.01 -8.05
N LYS A 103 8.41 2.77 -7.75
CA LYS A 103 8.76 1.77 -8.77
C LYS A 103 7.80 0.61 -8.80
N CYS A 104 7.50 0.01 -7.64
CA CYS A 104 6.65 -1.17 -7.57
C CYS A 104 5.17 -0.80 -7.74
N VAL A 105 4.66 0.11 -6.90
CA VAL A 105 3.25 0.53 -6.92
C VAL A 105 2.95 1.27 -8.23
N MET A 106 3.73 2.32 -8.56
CA MET A 106 3.49 3.06 -9.81
C MET A 106 3.69 2.18 -11.06
N GLY A 107 4.67 1.26 -11.06
CA GLY A 107 4.88 0.31 -12.15
C GLY A 107 3.68 -0.60 -12.36
N ALA A 108 3.14 -1.20 -11.28
CA ALA A 108 1.94 -2.03 -11.36
C ALA A 108 0.71 -1.24 -11.84
N PHE A 109 0.51 0.00 -11.37
CA PHE A 109 -0.58 0.86 -11.85
C PHE A 109 -0.41 1.26 -13.31
N ALA A 110 0.82 1.49 -13.77
CA ALA A 110 1.09 1.78 -15.18
C ALA A 110 0.76 0.56 -16.06
N ALA A 111 1.22 -0.63 -15.66
CA ALA A 111 0.92 -1.89 -16.33
C ALA A 111 -0.58 -2.19 -16.36
N PHE A 112 -1.30 -1.78 -15.31
CA PHE A 112 -2.75 -1.95 -15.22
C PHE A 112 -3.54 -0.99 -16.12
N ARG A 113 -3.12 0.27 -16.24
CA ARG A 113 -3.91 1.34 -16.89
C ARG A 113 -3.61 1.55 -18.37
N LYS A 114 -2.40 1.21 -18.82
CA LYS A 114 -1.94 1.44 -20.20
C LYS A 114 -2.39 0.32 -21.14
N GLU A 115 -2.33 0.59 -22.44
CA GLU A 115 -2.66 -0.38 -23.51
C GLU A 115 -1.53 -0.44 -24.55
N GLY A 116 -1.50 -1.53 -25.34
CA GLY A 116 -0.51 -1.74 -26.40
C GLY A 116 0.95 -1.77 -25.92
N GLU A 117 1.86 -1.24 -26.73
CA GLU A 117 3.30 -1.24 -26.48
C GLU A 117 3.68 -0.54 -25.15
N GLU A 118 2.95 0.50 -24.75
CA GLU A 118 3.22 1.18 -23.48
C GLU A 118 2.91 0.29 -22.26
N ARG A 119 1.94 -0.60 -22.40
CA ARG A 119 1.59 -1.58 -21.36
C ARG A 119 2.70 -2.61 -21.21
N GLU A 120 3.21 -3.13 -22.32
CA GLU A 120 4.31 -4.10 -22.34
C GLU A 120 5.56 -3.54 -21.64
N LYS A 121 5.96 -2.31 -21.99
CA LYS A 121 7.07 -1.59 -21.32
C LYS A 121 6.84 -1.40 -19.83
N ALA A 122 5.60 -1.10 -19.43
CA ALA A 122 5.26 -0.94 -18.01
C ALA A 122 5.33 -2.27 -17.25
N ILE A 123 4.92 -3.38 -17.87
CA ILE A 123 5.05 -4.73 -17.30
C ILE A 123 6.53 -5.08 -17.11
N GLU A 124 7.36 -4.86 -18.13
CA GLU A 124 8.80 -5.13 -18.04
C GLU A 124 9.46 -4.33 -16.92
N SER A 125 9.18 -3.03 -16.83
CA SER A 125 9.73 -2.16 -15.79
C SER A 125 9.25 -2.54 -14.37
N ALA A 126 7.98 -2.97 -14.24
CA ALA A 126 7.43 -3.44 -12.97
C ALA A 126 8.10 -4.76 -12.55
N LEU A 127 8.28 -5.69 -13.49
CA LEU A 127 8.99 -6.96 -13.25
C LEU A 127 10.44 -6.73 -12.84
N GLU A 128 11.15 -5.81 -13.50
CA GLU A 128 12.51 -5.43 -13.12
C GLU A 128 12.55 -4.91 -11.67
N SER A 129 11.62 -4.04 -11.31
CA SER A 129 11.50 -3.51 -9.94
C SER A 129 11.30 -4.64 -8.91
N PHE A 130 10.48 -5.65 -9.25
CA PHE A 130 10.24 -6.80 -8.38
C PHE A 130 11.47 -7.70 -8.23
N THR A 131 12.39 -7.74 -9.21
CA THR A 131 13.66 -8.47 -9.04
C THR A 131 14.54 -7.88 -7.93
N PHE A 132 14.49 -6.56 -7.72
CA PHE A 132 15.19 -5.92 -6.60
C PHE A 132 14.52 -6.23 -5.27
N VAL A 133 13.19 -6.25 -5.24
CA VAL A 133 12.42 -6.61 -4.03
C VAL A 133 12.65 -8.06 -3.62
N GLU A 134 12.66 -8.99 -4.59
CA GLU A 134 12.97 -10.41 -4.36
C GLU A 134 14.34 -10.58 -3.69
N LYS A 135 15.37 -9.92 -4.23
CA LYS A 135 16.71 -9.94 -3.62
C LYS A 135 16.73 -9.36 -2.21
N GLN A 136 15.88 -8.36 -1.95
CA GLN A 136 15.84 -7.69 -0.65
C GLN A 136 15.17 -8.53 0.45
N ILE A 137 14.18 -9.37 0.10
CA ILE A 137 13.51 -10.29 1.03
C ILE A 137 14.20 -11.65 1.14
N GLN A 138 15.06 -12.01 0.18
CA GLN A 138 15.74 -13.31 0.16
C GLN A 138 16.41 -13.65 1.50
N GLY A 139 16.07 -14.82 2.04
CA GLY A 139 16.60 -15.32 3.31
C GLY A 139 15.99 -14.69 4.56
N LYS A 140 14.91 -13.92 4.44
CA LYS A 140 14.19 -13.30 5.57
C LYS A 140 12.73 -13.72 5.57
N LYS A 141 12.14 -13.86 6.75
CA LYS A 141 10.70 -14.11 6.89
C LYS A 141 9.88 -12.85 6.62
N PHE A 142 10.33 -11.70 7.12
CA PHE A 142 9.74 -10.38 6.85
C PHE A 142 10.83 -9.38 6.43
N PHE A 143 10.43 -8.31 5.73
CA PHE A 143 11.37 -7.26 5.29
C PHE A 143 12.06 -6.58 6.47
N SER A 144 11.38 -6.51 7.62
CA SER A 144 11.86 -5.87 8.84
C SER A 144 12.58 -6.83 9.80
N GLY A 145 12.77 -8.10 9.43
CA GLY A 145 13.41 -9.13 10.25
C GLY A 145 12.56 -10.39 10.40
N ASP A 146 12.98 -11.35 11.23
CA ASP A 146 12.29 -12.65 11.33
C ASP A 146 11.19 -12.68 12.40
N ASP A 147 11.26 -11.80 13.40
CA ASP A 147 10.38 -11.87 14.57
C ASP A 147 9.00 -11.23 14.31
N ASN A 148 8.98 -10.07 13.66
CA ASN A 148 7.82 -9.19 13.58
C ASN A 148 7.78 -8.44 12.24
N ILE A 149 6.58 -8.16 11.74
CA ILE A 149 6.41 -7.22 10.63
C ILE A 149 6.68 -5.79 11.09
N GLY A 150 7.28 -5.00 10.21
CA GLY A 150 7.58 -3.60 10.49
C GLY A 150 7.27 -2.69 9.30
N TYR A 151 7.94 -1.54 9.26
CA TYR A 151 7.65 -0.44 8.35
C TYR A 151 7.60 -0.87 6.88
N LEU A 152 8.62 -1.60 6.41
CA LEU A 152 8.70 -1.99 5.00
C LEU A 152 7.68 -3.09 4.65
N ASP A 153 7.34 -3.97 5.60
CA ASP A 153 6.29 -4.98 5.42
C ASP A 153 4.92 -4.34 5.22
N LEU A 154 4.59 -3.33 6.03
CA LEU A 154 3.34 -2.58 5.85
C LEU A 154 3.29 -1.90 4.49
N VAL A 155 4.41 -1.32 4.04
CA VAL A 155 4.49 -0.66 2.73
C VAL A 155 4.31 -1.64 1.57
N MET A 156 4.87 -2.85 1.67
CA MET A 156 4.78 -3.92 0.67
C MET A 156 3.49 -4.75 0.77
N GLY A 157 2.77 -4.67 1.89
CA GLY A 157 1.60 -5.50 2.23
C GLY A 157 0.42 -5.44 1.25
N TRP A 158 0.48 -4.55 0.26
CA TRP A 158 -0.49 -4.48 -0.83
C TRP A 158 -0.32 -5.61 -1.87
N ILE A 159 0.88 -6.19 -1.99
CA ILE A 159 1.22 -7.19 -3.02
C ILE A 159 0.31 -8.43 -2.96
N PRO A 160 0.02 -9.05 -1.81
CA PRO A 160 -0.77 -10.28 -1.79
C PRO A 160 -2.21 -10.10 -2.29
N LEU A 161 -2.81 -8.91 -2.09
CA LEU A 161 -4.23 -8.69 -2.33
C LEU A 161 -4.52 -7.67 -3.44
N TRP A 162 -3.99 -6.45 -3.35
CA TRP A 162 -4.28 -5.39 -4.33
C TRP A 162 -3.63 -5.70 -5.68
N LEU A 163 -2.36 -6.12 -5.69
CA LEU A 163 -1.72 -6.53 -6.95
C LEU A 163 -2.46 -7.72 -7.56
N ASN A 164 -2.83 -8.71 -6.75
CA ASN A 164 -3.57 -9.87 -7.22
C ASN A 164 -4.93 -9.49 -7.86
N ALA A 165 -5.65 -8.54 -7.26
CA ALA A 165 -6.89 -8.02 -7.85
C ALA A 165 -6.64 -7.23 -9.15
N MET A 166 -5.55 -6.46 -9.22
CA MET A 166 -5.14 -5.75 -10.44
C MET A 166 -4.72 -6.70 -11.56
N GLU A 167 -4.03 -7.80 -11.24
CA GLU A 167 -3.64 -8.85 -12.19
C GLU A 167 -4.88 -9.46 -12.85
N GLU A 168 -5.89 -9.83 -12.06
CA GLU A 168 -7.14 -10.40 -12.56
C GLU A 168 -7.91 -9.39 -13.42
N ALA A 169 -8.22 -8.20 -12.87
CA ALA A 169 -8.99 -7.19 -13.58
C ALA A 169 -8.28 -6.67 -14.84
N GLY A 170 -6.96 -6.58 -14.81
CA GLY A 170 -6.15 -6.11 -15.93
C GLY A 170 -5.81 -7.19 -16.94
N GLY A 171 -5.94 -8.48 -16.59
CA GLY A 171 -5.40 -9.58 -17.39
C GLY A 171 -3.89 -9.48 -17.58
N MET A 172 -3.15 -9.23 -16.50
CA MET A 172 -1.68 -9.15 -16.48
C MET A 172 -1.08 -10.05 -15.40
N LYS A 173 0.22 -10.34 -15.49
CA LYS A 173 0.95 -11.11 -14.48
C LYS A 173 2.27 -10.43 -14.13
N LEU A 174 2.43 -10.09 -12.86
CA LEU A 174 3.60 -9.45 -12.26
C LEU A 174 4.17 -10.27 -11.09
N MET A 175 3.34 -10.87 -10.24
CA MET A 175 3.78 -11.78 -9.19
C MET A 175 3.76 -13.22 -9.72
N ASP A 176 4.94 -13.80 -9.92
CA ASP A 176 5.12 -15.20 -10.32
C ASP A 176 5.97 -15.93 -9.29
N ALA A 177 5.49 -17.06 -8.78
CA ALA A 177 6.15 -17.80 -7.69
C ALA A 177 7.44 -18.51 -8.13
N GLN A 178 7.61 -18.82 -9.43
CA GLN A 178 8.86 -19.38 -9.94
C GLN A 178 9.94 -18.30 -10.09
N LYS A 179 9.53 -17.08 -10.48
CA LYS A 179 10.43 -15.95 -10.66
C LYS A 179 10.78 -15.24 -9.34
N PHE A 180 9.82 -15.18 -8.42
CA PHE A 180 9.95 -14.47 -7.14
C PHE A 180 9.57 -15.37 -5.95
N PRO A 181 10.31 -16.48 -5.72
CA PRO A 181 9.95 -17.46 -4.70
C PRO A 181 9.98 -16.91 -3.28
N SER A 182 10.97 -16.07 -2.94
CA SER A 182 11.11 -15.53 -1.58
C SER A 182 10.01 -14.50 -1.29
N LEU A 183 9.69 -13.65 -2.27
CA LEU A 183 8.58 -12.72 -2.17
C LEU A 183 7.25 -13.46 -2.09
N HIS A 184 7.08 -14.53 -2.85
CA HIS A 184 5.89 -15.37 -2.78
C HIS A 184 5.73 -15.99 -1.39
N GLU A 185 6.78 -16.58 -0.82
CA GLU A 185 6.77 -17.10 0.55
C GLU A 185 6.41 -16.00 1.56
N TRP A 186 7.02 -14.82 1.45
CA TRP A 186 6.67 -13.66 2.26
C TRP A 186 5.19 -13.29 2.14
N THR A 187 4.59 -13.33 0.93
CA THR A 187 3.16 -13.03 0.78
C THR A 187 2.29 -13.96 1.61
N GLN A 188 2.61 -15.26 1.64
CA GLN A 188 1.87 -16.26 2.41
C GLN A 188 2.03 -16.01 3.91
N ASN A 189 3.27 -15.75 4.36
CA ASN A 189 3.55 -15.43 5.75
C ASN A 189 2.82 -14.16 6.21
N PHE A 190 2.77 -13.13 5.37
CA PHE A 190 2.16 -11.85 5.70
C PHE A 190 0.63 -11.95 5.87
N VAL A 191 -0.07 -12.65 4.96
CA VAL A 191 -1.54 -12.76 5.03
C VAL A 191 -2.04 -13.69 6.12
N GLU A 192 -1.20 -14.59 6.63
CA GLU A 192 -1.55 -15.46 7.76
C GLU A 192 -1.37 -14.79 9.13
N ILE A 193 -0.81 -13.57 9.18
CA ILE A 193 -0.80 -12.77 10.41
C ILE A 193 -2.25 -12.44 10.78
N PRO A 194 -2.76 -12.85 11.97
CA PRO A 194 -4.17 -12.70 12.32
C PRO A 194 -4.68 -11.25 12.17
N LEU A 195 -3.91 -10.29 12.66
CA LEU A 195 -4.23 -8.87 12.56
C LEU A 195 -4.34 -8.39 11.11
N ILE A 196 -3.44 -8.83 10.23
CA ILE A 196 -3.50 -8.47 8.82
C ILE A 196 -4.75 -9.07 8.20
N LYS A 197 -4.97 -10.37 8.39
CA LYS A 197 -6.12 -11.13 7.86
C LYS A 197 -7.46 -10.49 8.20
N GLU A 198 -7.63 -10.00 9.42
CA GLU A 198 -8.84 -9.32 9.89
C GLU A 198 -9.06 -7.93 9.26
N CYS A 199 -8.00 -7.30 8.74
CA CYS A 199 -8.04 -5.95 8.19
C CYS A 199 -8.10 -5.92 6.66
N LEU A 200 -8.01 -7.07 6.00
CA LEU A 200 -8.06 -7.13 4.55
C LEU A 200 -9.49 -6.89 4.05
N PRO A 201 -9.70 -6.00 3.07
CA PRO A 201 -11.01 -5.85 2.46
C PRO A 201 -11.40 -7.13 1.69
N PRO A 202 -12.70 -7.38 1.47
CA PRO A 202 -13.14 -8.48 0.62
C PRO A 202 -12.51 -8.40 -0.77
N ARG A 203 -11.86 -9.49 -1.21
CA ARG A 203 -11.15 -9.54 -2.49
C ARG A 203 -12.04 -9.16 -3.67
N ASP A 204 -13.26 -9.67 -3.71
CA ASP A 204 -14.21 -9.40 -4.81
C ASP A 204 -14.57 -7.91 -4.90
N ALA A 205 -14.63 -7.21 -3.76
CA ALA A 205 -14.85 -5.77 -3.76
C ALA A 205 -13.69 -5.01 -4.40
N LEU A 206 -12.44 -5.46 -4.20
CA LEU A 206 -11.26 -4.89 -4.85
C LEU A 206 -11.22 -5.20 -6.35
N VAL A 207 -11.48 -6.45 -6.76
CA VAL A 207 -11.55 -6.83 -8.17
C VAL A 207 -12.61 -6.00 -8.90
N ASN A 208 -13.81 -5.87 -8.32
CA ASN A 208 -14.87 -5.01 -8.86
C ASN A 208 -14.46 -3.54 -8.96
N TYR A 209 -13.81 -3.01 -7.93
CA TYR A 209 -13.27 -1.65 -7.96
C TYR A 209 -12.28 -1.43 -9.10
N PHE A 210 -11.34 -2.36 -9.30
CA PHE A 210 -10.37 -2.27 -10.40
C PHE A 210 -11.03 -2.44 -11.77
N ASN A 211 -11.98 -3.37 -11.94
CA ASN A 211 -12.75 -3.52 -13.17
C ASN A 211 -13.50 -2.24 -13.56
N LEU A 212 -14.16 -1.59 -12.60
CA LEU A 212 -14.84 -0.32 -12.81
C LEU A 212 -13.85 0.79 -13.16
N SER A 213 -12.72 0.87 -12.45
CA SER A 213 -11.68 1.85 -12.74
C SER A 213 -11.11 1.69 -14.15
N LEU A 214 -10.86 0.45 -14.59
CA LEU A 214 -10.32 0.18 -15.91
C LEU A 214 -11.34 0.50 -17.01
N SER A 215 -12.61 0.13 -16.80
CA SER A 215 -13.71 0.45 -17.72
C SER A 215 -13.85 1.97 -17.90
N TYR A 216 -13.80 2.73 -16.81
CA TYR A 216 -13.85 4.19 -16.85
C TYR A 216 -12.66 4.82 -17.59
N ILE A 217 -11.44 4.33 -17.34
CA ILE A 217 -10.24 4.82 -18.04
C ILE A 217 -10.36 4.59 -19.55
N ARG A 218 -10.78 3.39 -19.95
CA ARG A 218 -10.98 3.03 -21.36
C ARG A 218 -12.08 3.87 -22.03
N SER A 219 -13.21 4.09 -21.36
CA SER A 219 -14.27 4.94 -21.92
C SER A 219 -13.81 6.39 -22.14
N MET A 220 -12.99 6.91 -21.22
CA MET A 220 -12.41 8.25 -21.34
C MET A 220 -11.36 8.35 -22.47
N ALA A 221 -10.63 7.28 -22.75
CA ALA A 221 -9.69 7.22 -23.87
C ALA A 221 -10.41 7.16 -25.21
N ALA A 222 -11.46 6.34 -25.32
CA ALA A 222 -12.28 6.23 -26.53
C ALA A 222 -13.02 7.55 -26.87
N ALA A 223 -13.46 8.30 -25.86
CA ALA A 223 -14.11 9.61 -26.07
C ALA A 223 -13.16 10.73 -26.54
N LYS A 224 -11.85 10.49 -26.55
CA LYS A 224 -10.82 11.44 -27.02
C LYS A 224 -10.29 11.13 -28.42
N GLN A 225 -10.70 10.01 -29.02
CA GLN A 225 -10.39 9.63 -30.40
C GLN A 225 -11.52 10.08 -31.33
#